data_AF-A0AAW6NHU3-F1
#
_entry.id   AF-A0AAW6NHU3-F1
#
_cell.length_a   1.000
_cell.length_b   1.000
_cell.length_c   1.000
_cell.angle_alpha   90.00
_cell.angle_beta   90.00
_cell.angle_gamma   90.00
#
_symmetry.space_group_name_H-M   'P 1'
#
loop_
_entity.id
_entity.type
_entity.pdbx_description
1 polymer ?
#
loop_
_entity_poly.entity_id
_entity_poly.type
_entity_poly.pdbx_seq_one_letter_code
_entity_poly.pdbx_strand_id
1 'polypeptide(L)'
;MTRGERVIAFIERFCIVPEGKLLGKAMRLDPFQKDFILAVYDNPAGTDMAILSIARKNGKTGLIAGILLAHLVGPEAVQNTQIVSGALSREQAAIVFNLAVKMVNLNPKLQEIVHITPSGKKL
;
A
#
# COMPACT_ATOMS: atom_id res chain seq x y z
N MET A 1 0.66 20.75 0.10
CA MET A 1 0.97 19.35 0.40
C MET A 1 2.10 18.87 -0.50
N THR A 2 3.18 18.34 0.05
CA THR A 2 4.28 17.67 -0.66
C THR A 2 3.81 16.37 -1.31
N ARG A 3 4.70 15.69 -2.05
CA ARG A 3 4.38 14.41 -2.69
C ARG A 3 4.13 13.33 -1.63
N GLY A 4 5.01 13.23 -0.65
CA GLY A 4 4.86 12.32 0.49
C GLY A 4 3.60 12.59 1.32
N GLU A 5 3.27 13.86 1.57
CA GLU A 5 2.04 14.23 2.29
C GLU A 5 0.78 13.78 1.56
N ARG A 6 0.76 13.85 0.22
CA ARG A 6 -0.38 13.35 -0.58
C ARG A 6 -0.51 11.83 -0.46
N VAL A 7 0.60 11.09 -0.47
CA VAL A 7 0.61 9.64 -0.26
C VAL A 7 0.08 9.27 1.12
N ILE A 8 0.55 9.95 2.18
CA ILE A 8 0.07 9.74 3.55
C ILE A 8 -1.44 10.01 3.64
N ALA A 9 -1.90 11.15 3.09
CA ALA A 9 -3.31 11.51 3.13
C ALA A 9 -4.18 10.53 2.34
N PHE A 10 -3.70 10.01 1.21
CA PHE A 10 -4.39 8.96 0.47
C PHE A 10 -4.55 7.71 1.33
N ILE A 11 -3.45 7.22 1.92
CA ILE A 11 -3.47 6.00 2.75
C ILE A 11 -4.42 6.17 3.93
N GLU A 12 -4.31 7.27 4.67
CA GLU A 12 -5.14 7.47 5.87
C GLU A 12 -6.61 7.79 5.58
N ARG A 13 -6.94 8.21 4.36
CA ARG A 13 -8.31 8.54 3.96
C ARG A 13 -9.04 7.38 3.28
N PHE A 14 -8.33 6.59 2.48
CA PHE A 14 -8.95 5.57 1.62
C PHE A 14 -8.64 4.13 2.04
N CYS A 15 -7.53 3.86 2.70
CA CYS A 15 -7.21 2.50 3.14
C CYS A 15 -7.92 2.19 4.47
N ILE A 16 -8.80 1.20 4.47
CA ILE A 16 -9.49 0.70 5.66
C ILE A 16 -8.77 -0.54 6.17
N VAL A 17 -8.52 -0.62 7.48
CA VAL A 17 -7.85 -1.78 8.09
C VAL A 17 -8.73 -3.03 7.93
N PRO A 18 -8.25 -4.08 7.24
CA PRO A 18 -9.09 -5.21 6.86
C PRO A 18 -9.11 -6.36 7.87
N GLU A 19 -8.23 -6.34 8.88
CA GLU A 19 -8.02 -7.45 9.81
C GLU A 19 -7.54 -6.94 11.18
N GLY A 20 -7.77 -7.73 12.23
CA GLY A 20 -7.27 -7.46 13.58
C GLY A 20 -8.12 -6.44 14.36
N LYS A 21 -7.53 -5.87 15.42
CA LYS A 21 -8.24 -5.06 16.43
C LYS A 21 -8.86 -3.76 15.88
N LEU A 22 -8.37 -3.27 14.75
CA LEU A 22 -8.80 -2.01 14.13
C LEU A 22 -9.67 -2.23 12.89
N LEU A 23 -10.19 -3.45 12.69
CA LEU A 23 -11.05 -3.79 11.56
C LEU A 23 -12.12 -2.72 11.28
N GLY A 24 -12.22 -2.30 10.02
CA GLY A 24 -13.23 -1.33 9.56
C GLY A 24 -12.88 0.13 9.86
N LYS A 25 -11.81 0.40 10.62
CA LYS A 25 -11.34 1.77 10.86
C LYS A 25 -10.39 2.22 9.75
N ALA A 26 -10.33 3.53 9.53
CA ALA A 26 -9.32 4.13 8.67
C ALA A 26 -7.91 3.76 9.18
N MET A 27 -7.04 3.37 8.24
CA MET A 27 -5.65 3.08 8.54
C MET A 27 -4.97 4.36 9.03
N ARG A 28 -4.28 4.29 10.17
CA ARG A 28 -3.44 5.37 10.67
C ARG A 28 -2.00 4.93 10.63
N LEU A 29 -1.16 5.74 9.99
CA LEU A 29 0.25 5.44 9.85
C LEU A 29 0.98 5.85 11.13
N ASP A 30 1.85 4.96 11.61
CA ASP A 30 2.73 5.29 12.73
C ASP A 30 3.73 6.38 12.31
N PRO A 31 4.29 7.18 13.24
CA PRO A 31 5.24 8.24 12.92
C PRO A 31 6.39 7.77 12.02
N PHE A 32 7.04 6.64 12.34
CA PHE A 32 8.14 6.11 11.54
C PHE A 32 7.74 5.73 10.10
N GLN A 33 6.47 5.33 9.89
CA GLN A 33 5.96 5.00 8.56
C GLN A 33 5.78 6.27 7.73
N LYS A 34 5.30 7.35 8.36
CA LYS A 34 5.20 8.67 7.74
C LYS A 34 6.58 9.21 7.39
N ASP A 35 7.54 9.12 8.33
CA ASP A 35 8.92 9.55 8.10
C ASP A 35 9.55 8.80 6.92
N PHE A 36 9.33 7.49 6.83
CA PHE A 36 9.79 6.69 5.68
C PHE A 36 9.15 7.16 4.37
N ILE A 37 7.83 7.38 4.33
CA ILE A 37 7.15 7.88 3.14
C ILE A 37 7.71 9.25 2.73
N LEU A 38 7.79 10.20 3.66
CA LEU A 38 8.32 11.54 3.37
C LEU A 38 9.76 11.47 2.84
N ALA A 39 10.63 10.66 3.46
CA ALA A 39 12.00 10.47 3.01
C ALA A 39 12.09 9.89 1.58
N VAL A 40 11.15 9.02 1.20
CA VAL A 40 11.13 8.42 -0.15
C VAL A 40 10.61 9.42 -1.20
N TYR A 41 9.45 10.04 -0.94
CA TYR A 41 8.74 10.81 -1.96
C TYR A 41 9.20 12.27 -2.07
N ASP A 42 9.73 12.84 -0.98
CA ASP A 42 10.15 14.25 -0.93
C ASP A 42 11.68 14.42 -1.00
N ASN A 43 12.42 13.35 -1.35
CA ASN A 43 13.85 13.43 -1.63
C ASN A 43 14.13 14.35 -2.85
N PRO A 44 14.85 15.47 -2.68
CA PRO A 44 15.13 16.40 -3.79
C PRO A 44 15.96 15.77 -4.93
N ALA A 45 16.77 14.74 -4.63
CA ALA A 45 17.55 14.02 -5.63
C ALA A 45 16.75 12.92 -6.35
N GLY A 46 15.49 12.68 -5.92
CA GLY A 46 14.70 11.52 -6.35
C GLY A 46 15.12 10.24 -5.62
N THR A 47 14.22 9.26 -5.63
CA THR A 47 14.44 7.96 -4.97
C THR A 47 14.09 6.83 -5.92
N ASP A 48 15.10 6.15 -6.44
CA ASP A 48 14.92 4.95 -7.28
C ASP A 48 14.76 3.67 -6.45
N MET A 49 15.38 3.63 -5.27
CA MET A 49 15.34 2.49 -4.35
C MET A 49 15.23 2.98 -2.91
N ALA A 50 14.29 2.38 -2.17
CA ALA A 50 14.08 2.61 -0.75
C ALA A 50 14.06 1.29 0.00
N ILE A 51 14.75 1.25 1.14
CA ILE A 51 14.85 0.05 1.99
C ILE A 51 14.37 0.41 3.39
N LEU A 52 13.38 -0.33 3.88
CA LEU A 52 12.86 -0.19 5.24
C LEU A 52 13.08 -1.50 6.01
N SER A 53 13.94 -1.47 7.03
CA SER A 53 14.16 -2.60 7.93
C SER A 53 13.37 -2.42 9.22
N ILE A 54 12.42 -3.32 9.48
CA ILE A 54 11.54 -3.27 10.65
C ILE A 54 11.24 -4.66 11.20
N ALA A 55 11.08 -4.75 12.52
CA ALA A 55 10.76 -6.00 13.20
C ALA A 55 9.33 -6.50 12.91
N ARG A 56 9.08 -7.79 13.20
CA ARG A 56 7.75 -8.40 13.06
C ARG A 56 6.72 -7.65 13.92
N LYS A 57 5.47 -7.59 13.44
CA LYS A 57 4.31 -6.91 14.06
C LYS A 57 4.30 -5.37 13.99
N ASN A 58 5.21 -4.73 13.24
CA ASN A 58 5.21 -3.27 13.01
C ASN A 58 4.45 -2.84 11.74
N GLY A 59 3.35 -3.51 11.40
CA GLY A 59 2.47 -3.05 10.31
C GLY A 59 3.05 -3.10 8.88
N LYS A 60 4.19 -3.77 8.65
CA LYS A 60 4.91 -3.79 7.35
C LYS A 60 4.01 -4.08 6.14
N THR A 61 3.17 -5.11 6.23
CA THR A 61 2.31 -5.54 5.12
C THR A 61 1.25 -4.50 4.82
N GLY A 62 0.67 -3.88 5.87
CA GLY A 62 -0.30 -2.80 5.72
C GLY A 62 0.33 -1.58 5.04
N LEU A 63 1.54 -1.20 5.45
CA LEU A 63 2.28 -0.11 4.82
C LEU A 63 2.53 -0.37 3.33
N ILE A 64 3.02 -1.57 2.98
CA ILE A 64 3.28 -1.93 1.57
C ILE A 64 1.97 -1.93 0.77
N ALA A 65 0.88 -2.48 1.30
CA ALA A 65 -0.42 -2.48 0.63
C ALA A 65 -0.97 -1.06 0.41
N GLY A 66 -0.81 -0.16 1.40
CA GLY A 66 -1.20 1.25 1.27
C GLY A 66 -0.40 1.98 0.20
N ILE A 67 0.93 1.79 0.16
CA ILE A 67 1.79 2.35 -0.88
C ILE A 67 1.41 1.79 -2.26
N LEU A 68 1.17 0.48 -2.37
CA LEU A 68 0.73 -0.16 -3.61
C LEU A 68 -0.57 0.47 -4.13
N LEU A 69 -1.56 0.70 -3.27
CA LEU A 69 -2.82 1.35 -3.67
C LEU A 69 -2.61 2.82 -4.08
N ALA A 70 -1.68 3.53 -3.41
CA ALA A 70 -1.34 4.91 -3.77
C ALA A 70 -0.72 5.01 -5.17
N HIS A 71 0.06 4.00 -5.59
CA HIS A 71 0.63 3.89 -6.94
C HIS A 71 -0.35 3.30 -7.96
N LEU A 72 -1.37 2.56 -7.53
CA LEU A 72 -2.33 1.95 -8.45
C LEU A 72 -3.43 2.94 -8.86
N VAL A 73 -4.03 3.63 -7.88
CA VAL A 73 -5.19 4.51 -8.10
C VAL A 73 -5.12 5.83 -7.32
N GLY A 74 -4.02 6.06 -6.61
CA GLY A 74 -3.83 7.22 -5.78
C GLY A 74 -3.01 8.32 -6.44
N PRO A 75 -2.37 9.19 -5.63
CA PRO A 75 -1.64 10.35 -6.13
C PRO A 75 -0.38 10.01 -6.93
N GLU A 76 0.09 8.76 -6.86
CA GLU A 76 1.27 8.27 -7.56
C GLU A 76 0.91 7.39 -8.77
N ALA A 77 -0.37 7.34 -9.14
CA ALA A 77 -0.84 6.55 -10.27
C ALA A 77 -0.31 7.09 -11.60
N VAL A 78 0.36 6.21 -12.35
CA VAL A 78 0.87 6.49 -13.70
C VAL A 78 0.30 5.46 -14.67
N GLN A 79 -0.12 5.93 -15.84
CA GLN A 79 -0.70 5.06 -16.87
C GLN A 79 0.34 4.05 -17.38
N ASN A 80 -0.11 2.83 -17.66
CA ASN A 80 0.72 1.73 -18.18
C ASN A 80 1.88 1.30 -17.26
N THR A 81 1.80 1.58 -15.96
CA THR A 81 2.78 1.09 -14.97
C THR A 81 2.42 -0.31 -14.47
N GLN A 82 3.44 -1.13 -14.21
CA GLN A 82 3.31 -2.42 -13.54
C GLN A 82 3.89 -2.34 -12.13
N ILE A 83 3.13 -2.81 -11.14
CA ILE A 83 3.56 -2.90 -9.74
C ILE A 83 3.67 -4.37 -9.38
N VAL A 84 4.87 -4.81 -9.01
CA VAL A 84 5.18 -6.21 -8.74
C VAL A 84 5.58 -6.38 -7.28
N SER A 85 5.11 -7.46 -6.64
CA SER A 85 5.55 -7.87 -5.30
C SER A 85 6.52 -9.05 -5.41
N GLY A 86 7.70 -8.91 -4.82
CA GLY A 86 8.72 -9.96 -4.73
C GLY A 86 8.83 -10.54 -3.32
N ALA A 87 8.98 -11.86 -3.21
CA ALA A 87 9.24 -12.58 -1.96
C ALA A 87 9.91 -13.94 -2.25
N LEU A 88 10.31 -14.67 -1.20
CA LEU A 88 10.91 -16.01 -1.33
C LEU A 88 9.93 -17.05 -1.91
N SER A 89 8.62 -16.83 -1.77
CA SER A 89 7.59 -17.68 -2.38
C SER A 89 6.44 -16.86 -2.95
N ARG A 90 5.70 -17.45 -3.89
CA ARG A 90 4.52 -16.81 -4.48
C ARG A 90 3.41 -16.57 -3.46
N GLU A 91 3.25 -17.48 -2.50
CA GLU A 91 2.27 -17.34 -1.41
C GLU A 91 2.61 -16.13 -0.54
N GLN A 92 3.90 -15.90 -0.25
CA GLN A 92 4.35 -14.73 0.48
C GLN A 92 4.14 -13.44 -0.31
N ALA A 93 4.45 -13.43 -1.60
CA ALA A 93 4.20 -12.29 -2.47
C ALA A 93 2.71 -11.95 -2.56
N ALA A 94 1.84 -12.97 -2.56
CA ALA A 94 0.39 -12.81 -2.61
C ALA A 94 -0.20 -12.17 -1.33
N ILE A 95 0.51 -12.17 -0.19
CA ILE A 95 0.01 -11.58 1.07
C ILE A 95 -0.31 -10.09 0.89
N VAL A 96 0.56 -9.34 0.23
CA VAL A 96 0.37 -7.90 -0.01
C VAL A 96 -0.83 -7.66 -0.92
N PHE A 97 -0.91 -8.40 -2.03
CA PHE A 97 -2.02 -8.32 -2.97
C PHE A 97 -3.36 -8.65 -2.29
N ASN A 98 -3.43 -9.75 -1.55
CA ASN A 98 -4.64 -10.16 -0.84
C ASN A 98 -5.09 -9.12 0.19
N LEU A 99 -4.13 -8.49 0.89
CA LEU A 99 -4.45 -7.42 1.84
C LEU A 99 -5.01 -6.18 1.12
N ALA A 100 -4.40 -5.79 -0.01
CA ALA A 100 -4.89 -4.67 -0.83
C ALA A 100 -6.31 -4.93 -1.38
N VAL A 101 -6.59 -6.15 -1.85
CA VAL A 101 -7.94 -6.58 -2.27
C VAL A 101 -8.95 -6.41 -1.14
N LYS A 102 -8.61 -6.83 0.09
CA LYS A 102 -9.49 -6.62 1.25
C LYS A 102 -9.69 -5.14 1.57
N MET A 103 -8.65 -4.31 1.48
CA MET A 103 -8.76 -2.86 1.67
C MET A 103 -9.69 -2.21 0.64
N VAL A 104 -9.56 -2.59 -0.64
CA VAL A 104 -10.44 -2.11 -1.72
C VAL A 104 -11.89 -2.53 -1.44
N ASN A 105 -12.12 -3.78 -1.06
CA ASN A 105 -13.47 -4.27 -0.78
C ASN A 105 -14.16 -3.61 0.42
N LEU A 106 -13.40 -2.94 1.30
CA LEU A 106 -13.93 -2.18 2.43
C LEU A 106 -14.18 -0.70 2.09
N ASN A 107 -13.83 -0.24 0.90
CA ASN A 107 -14.04 1.13 0.47
C ASN A 107 -14.79 1.20 -0.87
N PRO A 108 -16.09 1.55 -0.86
CA PRO A 108 -16.90 1.64 -2.09
C PRO A 108 -16.28 2.50 -3.19
N LYS A 109 -15.61 3.59 -2.83
CA LYS A 109 -14.96 4.48 -3.80
C LYS A 109 -13.79 3.82 -4.52
N LEU A 110 -13.06 2.92 -3.84
CA LEU A 110 -11.99 2.16 -4.45
C LEU A 110 -12.56 1.04 -5.33
N GLN A 111 -13.69 0.42 -4.95
CA GLN A 111 -14.33 -0.60 -5.78
C GLN A 111 -14.83 -0.07 -7.12
N GLU A 112 -15.27 1.19 -7.18
CA GLU A 112 -15.73 1.82 -8.43
C GLU A 112 -14.60 1.99 -9.46
N ILE A 113 -13.34 2.09 -9.01
CA ILE A 113 -12.20 2.44 -9.87
C ILE A 113 -11.16 1.33 -9.99
N VAL A 114 -11.20 0.31 -9.14
CA VAL A 114 -10.28 -0.82 -9.16
C VAL A 114 -10.99 -2.07 -9.67
N HIS A 115 -10.51 -2.60 -10.81
CA HIS A 115 -10.90 -3.92 -11.27
C HIS A 115 -9.97 -5.00 -10.70
N ILE A 116 -10.53 -5.93 -9.95
CA ILE A 116 -9.77 -6.99 -9.27
C ILE A 116 -9.86 -8.27 -10.10
N THR A 117 -8.70 -8.76 -10.57
CA THR A 117 -8.60 -10.06 -11.26
C THR A 117 -7.84 -11.05 -10.38
N PRO A 118 -8.51 -11.99 -9.69
CA PRO A 118 -7.83 -13.03 -8.92
C PRO A 118 -7.07 -13.97 -9.87
N SER A 119 -5.76 -14.15 -9.69
CA SER A 119 -4.98 -15.13 -10.47
C SER A 119 -4.41 -16.22 -9.57
N GLY A 120 -5.11 -17.36 -9.60
CA GLY A 120 -4.81 -18.51 -8.76
C GLY A 120 -4.05 -19.63 -9.44
N LYS A 121 -3.39 -19.41 -10.60
CA LYS A 121 -2.72 -20.50 -11.36
C LYS A 121 -1.88 -21.39 -10.43
N LYS A 122 -2.38 -22.56 -10.05
CA LYS A 122 -1.71 -23.58 -9.27
C LYS A 122 -1.57 -24.78 -10.21
N LEU A 123 -0.40 -25.41 -10.20
CA LEU A 123 -0.25 -26.76 -10.77
C LEU A 123 -0.86 -27.76 -9.79
#